data_AF-A0A356CS31-F1
#
_entry.id   AF-A0A356CS31-F1
#
_cell.length_a   1.000
_cell.length_b   1.000
_cell.length_c   1.000
_cell.angle_alpha   90.00
_cell.angle_beta   90.00
_cell.angle_gamma   90.00
#
_symmetry.space_group_name_H-M   'P 1'
#
loop_
_entity.id
_entity.type
_entity.pdbx_description
1 polymer ?
#
loop_
_entity_poly.entity_id
_entity_poly.type
_entity_poly.pdbx_seq_one_letter_code
_entity_poly.pdbx_strand_id
1 'polypeptide(L)'
;MDLKKAALDYHLFPKPGKLSVESSKPCLTQQDLSLAYTPGVAEPVKEIHKDPSNAYKYTNKGNLIAVITNGTAVLGLGNMGALASKPVMEGKAVLFKRFADIDVFD
;
A
#
# COMPACT_ATOMS: atom_id res chain seq x y z
N MET A 1 15.75 2.48 28.50
CA MET A 1 15.46 1.53 27.40
C MET A 1 16.27 2.01 26.21
N ASP A 2 17.06 1.15 25.57
CA ASP A 2 17.86 1.54 24.40
C ASP A 2 16.93 1.82 23.21
N LEU A 3 16.80 3.10 22.84
CA LEU A 3 15.93 3.56 21.75
C LEU A 3 16.32 2.91 20.42
N LYS A 4 17.62 2.66 20.20
CA LYS A 4 18.11 2.02 18.98
C LYS A 4 17.54 0.61 18.86
N LYS A 5 17.71 -0.20 19.91
CA LYS A 5 17.16 -1.56 19.95
C LYS A 5 15.64 -1.55 19.78
N ALA A 6 14.94 -0.69 20.52
CA ALA A 6 13.48 -0.60 20.43
C ALA A 6 12.99 -0.26 19.01
N ALA A 7 13.66 0.68 18.32
CA ALA A 7 13.31 1.03 16.94
C ALA A 7 13.56 -0.13 15.96
N LEU A 8 14.67 -0.86 16.12
CA LEU A 8 14.99 -2.02 15.27
C LEU A 8 14.01 -3.17 15.51
N ASP A 9 13.73 -3.50 16.77
CA ASP A 9 12.79 -4.55 17.15
C ASP A 9 11.38 -4.24 16.63
N TYR A 10 10.94 -2.98 16.71
CA TYR A 10 9.65 -2.51 16.16
C TYR A 10 9.51 -2.72 14.64
N HIS A 11 10.61 -2.60 13.87
CA HIS A 11 10.58 -2.82 12.42
C HIS A 11 10.78 -4.29 12.02
N LEU A 12 11.22 -5.15 12.94
CA LEU A 12 11.57 -6.55 12.67
C LEU A 12 10.50 -7.54 13.12
N PHE A 13 9.91 -7.31 14.30
CA PHE A 13 9.03 -8.28 14.95
C PHE A 13 7.59 -7.77 15.10
N PRO A 14 6.60 -8.68 15.09
CA PRO A 14 6.71 -10.12 14.79
C PRO A 14 6.87 -10.44 13.30
N LYS A 15 6.65 -9.44 12.44
CA LYS A 15 6.85 -9.50 10.99
C LYS A 15 7.57 -8.22 10.55
N PRO A 16 8.54 -8.28 9.63
CA PRO A 16 9.24 -7.09 9.17
C PRO A 16 8.34 -6.09 8.44
N GLY A 17 8.69 -4.81 8.57
CA GLY A 17 8.01 -3.70 7.90
C GLY A 17 6.76 -3.22 8.63
N LYS A 18 6.19 -2.12 8.15
CA LYS A 18 5.05 -1.45 8.81
C LYS A 18 3.74 -1.51 8.03
N LEU A 19 3.77 -2.02 6.80
CA LEU A 19 2.62 -2.08 5.90
C LEU A 19 2.23 -3.53 5.60
N SER A 20 0.93 -3.74 5.41
CA SER A 20 0.33 -4.98 4.90
C SER A 20 -0.66 -4.64 3.80
N VAL A 21 -0.96 -5.62 2.95
CA VAL A 21 -2.07 -5.55 1.99
C VAL A 21 -3.13 -6.53 2.46
N GLU A 22 -4.37 -6.05 2.58
CA GLU A 22 -5.52 -6.83 3.01
C GLU A 22 -6.64 -6.75 1.98
N SER A 23 -7.34 -7.86 1.75
CA SER A 23 -8.48 -7.87 0.84
C SER A 23 -9.64 -7.10 1.45
N SER A 24 -10.21 -6.17 0.69
CA SER A 24 -11.43 -5.45 1.08
C SER A 24 -12.72 -6.21 0.78
N LYS A 25 -12.63 -7.35 0.05
CA LYS A 25 -13.76 -8.18 -0.35
C LYS A 25 -13.58 -9.62 0.14
N PRO A 26 -14.67 -10.37 0.40
CA PRO A 26 -14.58 -11.79 0.71
C PRO A 26 -13.83 -12.56 -0.38
N CYS A 27 -13.07 -13.58 0.03
CA CYS A 27 -12.34 -14.49 -0.86
C CYS A 27 -12.38 -15.93 -0.31
N LEU A 28 -13.50 -16.33 0.30
CA LEU A 28 -13.60 -17.60 1.06
C LEU A 28 -14.26 -18.71 0.27
N THR A 29 -15.13 -18.36 -0.69
CA THR A 29 -15.91 -19.32 -1.46
C THR A 29 -15.52 -19.32 -2.94
N GLN A 30 -15.92 -20.37 -3.66
CA GLN A 30 -15.76 -20.41 -5.12
C GLN A 30 -16.47 -19.23 -5.81
N GLN A 31 -17.64 -18.84 -5.28
CA GLN A 31 -18.37 -17.69 -5.79
C GLN A 31 -17.62 -16.38 -5.53
N ASP A 32 -17.02 -16.20 -4.35
CA ASP A 32 -16.20 -15.03 -4.06
C ASP A 32 -15.01 -14.92 -5.03
N LEU A 33 -14.32 -16.04 -5.25
CA LEU A 33 -13.17 -16.09 -6.16
C LEU A 33 -13.58 -15.86 -7.62
N SER A 34 -14.75 -16.34 -8.03
CA SER A 34 -15.26 -16.13 -9.40
C SER A 34 -15.70 -14.68 -9.65
N LEU A 35 -16.05 -13.93 -8.61
CA LEU A 35 -16.31 -12.49 -8.67
C LEU A 35 -15.03 -11.65 -8.59
N ALA A 36 -14.13 -11.98 -7.66
CA ALA A 36 -12.86 -11.27 -7.46
C ALA A 36 -11.90 -11.46 -8.64
N TYR A 37 -12.02 -12.57 -9.36
CA TYR A 37 -11.19 -12.92 -10.50
C TYR A 37 -12.04 -13.45 -11.66
N THR A 38 -11.53 -14.39 -12.43
CA THR A 38 -12.23 -14.95 -13.59
C THR A 38 -13.44 -15.79 -13.16
N PRO A 39 -14.61 -15.64 -13.81
CA PRO A 39 -14.88 -14.77 -14.96
C PRO A 39 -15.38 -13.35 -14.60
N GLY A 40 -15.75 -13.07 -13.34
CA GLY A 40 -16.42 -11.84 -12.92
C GLY A 40 -15.62 -10.55 -13.15
N VAL A 41 -14.29 -10.60 -12.99
CA VAL A 41 -13.39 -9.44 -13.20
C VAL A 41 -13.45 -8.88 -14.63
N ALA A 42 -13.95 -9.65 -15.61
CA ALA A 42 -14.10 -9.18 -16.98
C ALA A 42 -15.08 -8.01 -17.11
N GLU A 43 -16.10 -7.93 -16.25
CA GLU A 43 -17.12 -6.89 -16.32
C GLU A 43 -16.59 -5.48 -15.96
N PRO A 44 -15.92 -5.25 -14.81
CA PRO A 44 -15.32 -3.94 -14.54
C PRO A 44 -14.24 -3.58 -15.57
N VAL A 45 -13.51 -4.55 -16.15
CA VAL A 45 -12.55 -4.28 -17.24
C VAL A 45 -13.24 -3.73 -18.48
N LYS A 46 -14.35 -4.34 -18.93
CA LYS A 46 -15.13 -3.83 -20.08
C LYS A 46 -15.69 -2.43 -19.81
N GLU A 47 -16.17 -2.17 -18.60
CA GLU A 47 -16.71 -0.85 -18.23
C GLU A 47 -15.63 0.24 -18.18
N ILE A 48 -14.42 -0.08 -17.70
CA ILE A 48 -13.28 0.84 -17.73
C ILE A 48 -12.76 1.05 -19.17
N HIS A 49 -12.80 0.02 -20.01
CA HIS A 49 -12.42 0.15 -21.41
C HIS A 49 -13.37 1.09 -22.18
N LYS A 50 -14.67 1.04 -21.90
CA LYS A 50 -15.67 1.95 -22.47
C LYS A 50 -15.50 3.38 -21.94
N ASP A 51 -15.25 3.53 -20.65
CA ASP A 51 -15.01 4.84 -20.01
C ASP A 51 -13.88 4.73 -18.96
N PRO A 52 -12.68 5.28 -19.25
CA PRO A 52 -11.55 5.25 -18.33
C PRO A 52 -11.82 5.87 -16.95
N SER A 53 -12.79 6.78 -16.84
CA SER A 53 -13.14 7.40 -15.55
C SER A 53 -13.70 6.39 -14.54
N ASN A 54 -14.30 5.29 -15.03
CA ASN A 54 -14.81 4.20 -14.20
C ASN A 54 -13.73 3.50 -13.38
N ALA A 55 -12.43 3.74 -13.65
CA ALA A 55 -11.36 3.28 -12.77
C ALA A 55 -11.51 3.83 -11.35
N TYR A 56 -12.04 5.04 -11.17
CA TYR A 56 -12.33 5.60 -9.84
C TYR A 56 -13.52 4.95 -9.14
N LYS A 57 -14.40 4.27 -9.91
CA LYS A 57 -15.61 3.60 -9.40
C LYS A 57 -15.36 2.13 -9.07
N TYR A 58 -14.62 1.41 -9.91
CA TYR A 58 -14.46 -0.04 -9.83
C TYR A 58 -13.08 -0.50 -9.33
N THR A 59 -12.23 0.43 -8.89
CA THR A 59 -10.92 0.12 -8.28
C THR A 59 -10.70 0.97 -7.04
N ASN A 60 -9.64 0.69 -6.29
CA ASN A 60 -9.23 1.52 -5.16
C ASN A 60 -8.51 2.83 -5.56
N LYS A 61 -8.41 3.16 -6.85
CA LYS A 61 -7.72 4.36 -7.36
C LYS A 61 -8.16 5.67 -6.69
N GLY A 62 -9.43 5.77 -6.29
CA GLY A 62 -9.94 6.96 -5.61
C GLY A 62 -9.36 7.22 -4.22
N ASN A 63 -8.84 6.19 -3.55
CA ASN A 63 -8.27 6.29 -2.20
C ASN A 63 -6.77 5.95 -2.13
N LEU A 64 -6.18 5.45 -3.22
CA LEU A 64 -4.80 4.96 -3.26
C LEU A 64 -3.83 6.04 -3.75
N ILE A 65 -2.78 6.31 -2.97
CA ILE A 65 -1.65 7.16 -3.38
C ILE A 65 -0.33 6.38 -3.39
N ALA A 66 0.68 6.93 -4.08
CA ALA A 66 2.04 6.41 -4.06
C ALA A 66 2.99 7.40 -3.36
N VAL A 67 3.81 6.92 -2.43
CA VAL A 67 4.86 7.71 -1.77
C VAL A 67 6.20 7.35 -2.38
N ILE A 68 6.59 8.09 -3.42
CA ILE A 68 7.75 7.77 -4.25
C ILE A 68 8.98 8.57 -3.82
N THR A 69 10.14 7.91 -3.72
CA THR A 69 11.45 8.54 -3.50
C THR A 69 12.57 7.78 -4.21
N ASN A 70 13.66 8.47 -4.51
CA ASN A 70 14.92 7.85 -4.96
C ASN A 70 15.95 7.70 -3.81
N GLY A 71 15.61 8.16 -2.60
CA GLY A 71 16.47 8.06 -1.41
C GLY A 71 17.68 8.99 -1.38
N THR A 72 17.72 10.03 -2.22
CA THR A 72 18.85 10.99 -2.23
C THR A 72 18.80 12.02 -1.10
N ALA A 73 17.67 12.14 -0.40
CA ALA A 73 17.48 13.05 0.73
C ALA A 73 16.61 12.40 1.82
N VAL A 74 17.19 11.47 2.58
CA VAL A 74 16.50 10.75 3.65
C VAL A 74 16.67 11.52 4.97
N LEU A 75 15.69 12.36 5.31
CA LEU A 75 15.71 13.19 6.53
C LEU A 75 17.03 13.99 6.62
N GLY A 76 17.68 14.01 7.78
CA GLY A 76 19.01 14.61 7.96
C GLY A 76 20.19 13.70 7.58
N LEU A 77 19.93 12.51 7.00
CA LEU A 77 20.96 11.54 6.63
C LEU A 77 21.49 11.79 5.21
N GLY A 78 20.81 12.57 4.39
CA GLY A 78 21.22 12.85 3.01
C GLY A 78 21.00 11.64 2.09
N ASN A 79 21.94 11.40 1.18
CA ASN A 79 21.81 10.34 0.18
C ASN A 79 22.13 8.96 0.78
N MET A 80 21.09 8.15 0.98
CA MET A 80 21.19 6.80 1.53
C MET A 80 20.75 5.73 0.51
N GLY A 81 20.26 6.16 -0.66
CA GLY A 81 19.73 5.28 -1.70
C GLY A 81 18.33 4.74 -1.40
N ALA A 82 17.69 4.17 -2.43
CA ALA A 82 16.29 3.76 -2.38
C ALA A 82 15.98 2.76 -1.26
N LEU A 83 16.80 1.71 -1.09
CA LEU A 83 16.55 0.65 -0.09
C LEU A 83 16.59 1.18 1.34
N ALA A 84 17.58 2.01 1.68
CA ALA A 84 17.69 2.58 3.03
C ALA A 84 16.56 3.60 3.34
N SER A 85 15.89 4.12 2.31
CA SER A 85 14.77 5.05 2.48
C SER A 85 13.43 4.36 2.76
N LYS A 86 13.30 3.05 2.49
CA LYS A 86 12.03 2.30 2.63
C LYS A 86 11.38 2.46 4.00
N PRO A 87 12.09 2.34 5.15
CA PRO A 87 11.45 2.54 6.44
C PRO A 87 10.83 3.94 6.58
N VAL A 88 11.41 4.98 5.98
CA VAL A 88 10.82 6.32 6.04
C VAL A 88 9.55 6.39 5.20
N MET A 89 9.52 5.76 4.02
CA MET A 89 8.35 5.81 3.14
C MET A 89 7.18 5.00 3.68
N GLU A 90 7.44 3.79 4.22
CA GLU A 90 6.44 3.05 4.99
C GLU A 90 5.91 3.87 6.18
N GLY A 91 6.78 4.64 6.84
CA GLY A 91 6.38 5.54 7.91
C GLY A 91 5.39 6.62 7.45
N LYS A 92 5.63 7.22 6.28
CA LYS A 92 4.68 8.18 5.68
C LYS A 92 3.34 7.52 5.34
N ALA A 93 3.36 6.31 4.79
CA ALA A 93 2.16 5.53 4.52
C ALA A 93 1.33 5.29 5.78
N VAL A 94 1.97 4.93 6.90
CA VAL A 94 1.29 4.78 8.20
C VAL A 94 0.61 6.08 8.63
N LEU A 95 1.24 7.24 8.42
CA LEU A 95 0.64 8.54 8.76
C LEU A 95 -0.60 8.83 7.90
N PHE A 96 -0.51 8.63 6.58
CA PHE A 96 -1.66 8.80 5.67
C PHE A 96 -2.84 7.92 6.07
N LYS A 97 -2.59 6.63 6.32
CA LYS A 97 -3.65 5.71 6.71
C LYS A 97 -4.23 6.05 8.08
N ARG A 98 -3.37 6.31 9.08
CA ARG A 98 -3.81 6.53 10.46
C ARG A 98 -4.61 7.81 10.65
N PHE A 99 -4.25 8.89 9.94
CA PHE A 99 -4.83 10.21 10.18
C PHE A 99 -5.85 10.65 9.12
N ALA A 100 -5.85 10.05 7.94
CA ALA A 100 -6.75 10.44 6.84
C ALA A 100 -7.46 9.26 6.16
N ASP A 101 -7.24 8.02 6.62
CA ASP A 101 -7.77 6.79 6.00
C ASP A 101 -7.41 6.60 4.52
N ILE A 102 -6.26 7.15 4.11
CA ILE A 102 -5.75 7.04 2.74
C ILE A 102 -4.89 5.78 2.60
N ASP A 103 -5.16 4.97 1.58
CA ASP A 103 -4.35 3.79 1.25
C ASP A 103 -3.08 4.20 0.49
N VAL A 104 -1.96 3.53 0.78
CA VAL A 104 -0.64 3.93 0.23
C VAL A 104 0.18 2.72 -0.20
N PHE A 105 0.88 2.86 -1.34
CA PHE A 105 2.06 2.07 -1.69
C PHE A 105 3.32 2.95 -1.66
N ASP A 106 4.41 2.42 -1.10
CA ASP A 106 5.72 3.10 -1.00
C ASP A 106 6.73 2.63 -2.07
#